data_AF-A0A1I7H832-F1
#
_entry.id   AF-A0A1I7H832-F1
#
_cell.length_a   1.000
_cell.length_b   1.000
_cell.length_c   1.000
_cell.angle_alpha   90.00
_cell.angle_beta   90.00
_cell.angle_gamma   90.00
#
_symmetry.space_group_name_H-M   'P 1'
#
loop_
_entity.id
_entity.type
_entity.pdbx_description
1 polymer ?
#
loop_
_entity_poly.entity_id
_entity_poly.type
_entity_poly.pdbx_seq_one_letter_code
_entity_poly.pdbx_strand_id
1 'polypeptide(L)'
;MSRNHFNPGRKSGFAVSRTLVILLTAAALVLLGVILYTQRAGFHAGTMARKPKKSYSRIALPRRIMLYTGEKQTLKPRKLDSGRELPEISWDTKDPSTAQVTKGNVVSARKAGKTTLTWRTDSGEKQNLTVFVRRKPTKKVIYLTFDDGPGARNTPRLLNLLKKYDAKATFFLVGTEVSAHPEIVRREFREGHTVAIHTYTHNYNQIYKNTSAFFRDFDRIEKQLTEITGQKPRFNRMPGGSNNAIVSRKNAKTIQRILRKKGYVCMDWNAATNDAVGIAYSTDTMVRYGMKSINAVRTPIVLIHDSDMKTKTVPVVKKLLEHYTKKGYSFEALDMYHGPAIQFTK
;
A
#
# COMPACT_ATOMS: atom_id res chain seq x y z
N MET A 1 7.67 -71.92 34.49
CA MET A 1 8.80 -72.51 35.23
C MET A 1 9.98 -72.46 34.28
N SER A 2 11.06 -71.72 34.48
CA SER A 2 11.92 -71.61 35.66
C SER A 2 12.64 -70.25 35.66
N ARG A 3 12.86 -69.70 36.86
CA ARG A 3 13.75 -68.57 37.17
C ARG A 3 15.16 -69.11 37.49
N ASN A 4 16.19 -68.27 37.43
CA ASN A 4 17.24 -68.07 38.48
C ASN A 4 18.35 -67.12 37.93
N HIS A 5 18.66 -65.96 38.53
CA HIS A 5 19.46 -65.68 39.76
C HIS A 5 20.99 -65.91 39.52
N PHE A 6 22.00 -65.13 39.94
CA PHE A 6 22.17 -63.93 40.80
C PHE A 6 23.69 -63.52 40.75
N ASN A 7 24.04 -62.22 40.70
CA ASN A 7 25.18 -61.46 41.35
C ASN A 7 26.68 -61.92 41.26
N PRO A 8 27.73 -61.20 41.77
CA PRO A 8 27.94 -59.78 42.18
C PRO A 8 29.20 -59.09 41.58
N GLY A 9 29.36 -57.77 41.84
CA GLY A 9 30.37 -56.89 41.20
C GLY A 9 31.76 -56.76 41.84
N ARG A 10 32.61 -55.87 41.25
CA ARG A 10 33.77 -55.21 41.90
C ARG A 10 34.32 -54.02 41.08
N LYS A 11 34.95 -53.10 41.83
CA LYS A 11 35.51 -51.78 41.48
C LYS A 11 36.85 -51.82 40.73
N SER A 12 37.13 -50.82 39.89
CA SER A 12 38.41 -50.06 39.70
C SER A 12 38.36 -49.33 38.35
N GLY A 13 38.65 -48.03 38.23
CA GLY A 13 40.00 -47.45 38.19
C GLY A 13 40.34 -47.03 36.75
N PHE A 14 39.92 -45.82 36.33
CA PHE A 14 40.26 -45.29 34.99
C PHE A 14 41.65 -44.65 35.01
N ALA A 15 42.59 -45.28 34.29
CA ALA A 15 43.85 -44.69 33.89
C ALA A 15 43.64 -43.82 32.63
N VAL A 16 44.06 -42.55 32.69
CA VAL A 16 44.01 -41.63 31.54
C VAL A 16 45.31 -41.78 30.73
N SER A 17 45.16 -42.09 29.44
CA SER A 17 46.25 -42.23 28.47
C SER A 17 46.97 -40.89 28.20
N ARG A 18 48.31 -40.93 28.13
CA ARG A 18 49.23 -39.81 27.91
C ARG A 18 48.99 -39.01 26.61
N THR A 19 48.13 -39.48 25.70
CA THR A 19 47.79 -38.78 24.45
C THR A 19 46.83 -37.59 24.66
N LEU A 20 46.05 -37.56 25.76
CA LEU A 20 45.10 -36.46 26.04
C LEU A 20 45.79 -35.20 26.61
N VAL A 21 46.99 -35.34 27.18
CA VAL A 21 47.75 -34.21 27.77
C VAL A 21 48.47 -33.37 26.72
N ILE A 22 48.78 -33.93 25.53
CA ILE A 22 49.48 -33.21 24.46
C ILE A 22 48.53 -32.34 23.61
N LEU A 23 47.24 -32.69 23.51
CA LEU A 23 46.24 -31.87 22.80
C LEU A 23 45.80 -30.62 23.58
N LEU A 24 45.87 -30.65 24.92
CA LEU A 24 45.51 -29.51 25.76
C LEU A 24 46.60 -28.43 25.84
N THR A 25 47.88 -28.78 25.63
CA THR A 25 48.99 -27.80 25.65
C THR A 25 49.12 -27.02 24.33
N ALA A 26 48.74 -27.60 23.19
CA ALA A 26 48.72 -26.89 21.90
C ALA A 26 47.58 -25.84 21.81
N ALA A 27 46.42 -26.11 22.43
CA ALA A 27 45.28 -25.18 22.43
C ALA A 27 45.52 -23.93 23.31
N ALA A 28 46.31 -24.05 24.39
CA ALA A 28 46.61 -22.92 25.28
C ALA A 28 47.59 -21.89 24.67
N LEU A 29 48.53 -22.33 23.81
CA LEU A 29 49.49 -21.43 23.16
C LEU A 29 48.87 -20.61 22.02
N VAL A 30 47.87 -21.16 21.30
CA VAL A 30 47.11 -20.40 20.28
C VAL A 30 46.22 -19.34 20.94
N LEU A 31 45.66 -19.62 22.12
CA LEU A 31 44.83 -18.66 22.85
C LEU A 31 45.66 -17.49 23.42
N LEU A 32 46.88 -17.73 23.91
CA LEU A 32 47.78 -16.66 24.37
C LEU A 32 48.30 -15.78 23.20
N GLY A 33 48.56 -16.38 22.04
CA GLY A 33 48.98 -15.65 20.83
C GLY A 33 47.93 -14.67 20.30
N VAL A 34 46.65 -15.03 20.36
CA VAL A 34 45.53 -14.15 19.96
C VAL A 34 45.28 -13.04 20.99
N ILE A 35 45.48 -13.30 22.28
CA ILE A 35 45.36 -12.27 23.33
C ILE A 35 46.50 -11.25 23.24
N LEU A 36 47.73 -11.66 22.92
CA LEU A 36 48.85 -10.72 22.74
C LEU A 36 48.76 -9.93 21.41
N TYR A 37 48.22 -10.51 20.34
CA TYR A 37 47.96 -9.77 19.08
C TYR A 37 46.86 -8.71 19.27
N THR A 38 45.81 -9.02 20.02
CA THR A 38 44.73 -8.05 20.32
C THR A 38 45.18 -6.94 21.28
N GLN A 39 46.14 -7.19 22.18
CA GLN A 39 46.73 -6.15 23.03
C GLN A 39 47.75 -5.26 22.31
N ARG A 40 48.44 -5.75 21.26
CA ARG A 40 49.42 -4.95 20.49
C ARG A 40 48.81 -4.16 19.33
N ALA A 41 47.66 -4.58 18.79
CA ALA A 41 46.88 -3.78 17.83
C ALA A 41 46.01 -2.69 18.51
N GLY A 42 45.93 -2.69 19.85
CA GLY A 42 45.21 -1.69 20.65
C GLY A 42 45.98 -0.40 20.96
N PHE A 43 47.23 -0.28 20.52
CA PHE A 43 48.07 0.89 20.73
C PHE A 43 48.52 1.44 19.38
N HIS A 44 47.62 2.09 18.64
CA HIS A 44 47.89 3.16 17.63
C HIS A 44 46.54 3.67 17.08
N ALA A 45 45.66 4.11 17.97
CA ALA A 45 44.56 4.98 17.61
C ALA A 45 44.61 6.16 18.58
N GLY A 46 45.09 7.29 18.08
CA GLY A 46 45.16 8.52 18.85
C GLY A 46 43.84 8.79 19.56
N THR A 47 43.93 9.30 20.78
CA THR A 47 42.83 9.88 21.54
C THR A 47 42.29 11.11 20.82
N MET A 48 41.61 10.92 19.69
CA MET A 48 40.52 11.82 19.35
C MET A 48 39.41 11.51 20.34
N ALA A 49 39.28 12.36 21.36
CA ALA A 49 38.07 12.47 22.14
C ALA A 49 36.89 12.48 21.14
N ARG A 50 36.15 11.37 21.04
CA ARG A 50 34.90 11.34 20.29
C ARG A 50 34.02 12.38 20.96
N LYS A 51 33.86 13.55 20.31
CA LYS A 51 32.84 14.53 20.70
C LYS A 51 31.54 13.74 20.93
N PRO A 52 30.84 13.92 22.07
CA PRO A 52 29.62 13.18 22.32
C PRO A 52 28.71 13.36 21.11
N LYS A 53 28.30 12.26 20.47
CA LYS A 53 27.28 12.33 19.42
C LYS A 53 26.06 12.94 20.09
N LYS A 54 25.77 14.21 19.78
CA LYS A 54 24.57 14.89 20.25
C LYS A 54 23.38 13.98 19.86
N SER A 55 22.75 13.39 20.86
CA SER A 55 21.48 12.66 20.68
C SER A 55 20.41 13.72 20.47
N TYR A 56 20.14 13.97 19.20
CA TYR A 56 19.13 14.93 18.76
C TYR A 56 17.77 14.26 18.77
N SER A 57 16.77 14.97 19.29
CA SER A 57 15.37 14.52 19.28
C SER A 57 14.92 14.29 17.84
N ARG A 58 14.73 13.02 17.47
CA ARG A 58 14.15 12.67 16.16
C ARG A 58 12.64 12.88 16.23
N ILE A 59 12.16 14.00 15.70
CA ILE A 59 10.73 14.29 15.56
C ILE A 59 10.26 13.83 14.18
N ALA A 60 9.22 13.01 14.14
CA ALA A 60 8.57 12.59 12.90
C ALA A 60 7.34 13.45 12.61
N LEU A 61 7.35 14.10 11.45
CA LEU A 61 6.21 14.78 10.84
C LEU A 61 6.03 14.28 9.40
N PRO A 62 4.82 14.37 8.82
CA PRO A 62 4.63 14.05 7.41
C PRO A 62 5.55 14.92 6.54
N ARG A 63 6.00 14.40 5.39
CA ARG A 63 6.75 15.18 4.40
C ARG A 63 5.85 16.01 3.48
N ARG A 64 4.59 15.61 3.38
CA ARG A 64 3.55 16.30 2.60
C ARG A 64 2.19 16.16 3.25
N ILE A 65 1.37 17.19 3.13
CA ILE A 65 -0.06 17.17 3.45
C ILE A 65 -0.85 17.82 2.31
N MET A 66 -2.13 17.47 2.21
CA MET A 66 -3.06 18.06 1.25
C MET A 66 -4.29 18.57 1.99
N LEU A 67 -4.65 19.82 1.73
CA LEU A 67 -5.80 20.51 2.33
C LEU A 67 -6.68 21.11 1.23
N TYR A 68 -7.94 21.38 1.55
CA TYR A 68 -8.77 22.29 0.76
C TYR A 68 -8.73 23.71 1.33
N THR A 69 -8.92 24.71 0.47
CA THR A 69 -9.12 26.11 0.87
C THR A 69 -10.14 26.19 2.02
N GLY A 70 -9.75 26.83 3.13
CA GLY A 70 -10.54 26.98 4.34
C GLY A 70 -10.36 25.87 5.39
N GLU A 71 -9.69 24.76 5.07
CA GLU A 71 -9.46 23.69 6.04
C GLU A 71 -8.30 23.97 6.99
N LYS A 72 -8.37 23.35 8.16
CA LYS A 72 -7.31 23.34 9.16
C LYS A 72 -6.91 21.90 9.48
N GLN A 73 -5.61 21.66 9.68
CA GLN A 73 -5.10 20.38 10.14
C GLN A 73 -4.06 20.60 11.23
N THR A 74 -4.28 20.00 12.39
CA THR A 74 -3.27 19.95 13.47
C THR A 74 -2.23 18.89 13.13
N LEU A 75 -0.98 19.30 13.01
CA LEU A 75 0.14 18.38 12.91
C LEU A 75 0.46 17.84 14.31
N LYS A 76 0.63 16.52 14.40
CA LYS A 76 0.99 15.82 15.65
C LYS A 76 2.41 15.27 15.51
N PRO A 77 3.44 16.01 15.97
CA PRO A 77 4.81 15.53 15.94
C PRO A 77 4.97 14.30 16.85
N ARG A 78 5.61 13.24 16.37
CA ARG A 78 5.89 12.03 17.17
C ARG A 78 7.35 12.00 17.58
N LYS A 79 7.63 11.76 18.87
CA LYS A 79 8.97 11.48 19.40
C LYS A 79 9.45 10.11 18.93
N LEU A 80 10.72 10.00 18.54
CA LEU A 80 11.35 8.72 18.24
C LEU A 80 12.34 8.25 19.33
N ASP A 81 12.70 9.12 20.29
CA ASP A 81 13.57 8.81 21.44
C ASP A 81 12.84 9.13 22.77
N SER A 82 12.99 8.29 23.80
CA SER A 82 12.26 8.41 25.08
C SER A 82 12.88 9.43 26.05
N GLY A 83 12.05 10.20 26.76
CA GLY A 83 12.44 10.87 28.03
C GLY A 83 12.66 12.40 28.02
N ARG A 84 12.46 13.13 26.91
CA ARG A 84 12.51 14.62 26.90
C ARG A 84 11.22 15.22 26.38
N GLU A 85 10.82 16.43 26.82
CA GLU A 85 9.67 17.17 26.28
C GLU A 85 9.81 17.45 24.78
N LEU A 86 8.70 17.61 24.05
CA LEU A 86 8.78 18.03 22.65
C LEU A 86 9.30 19.47 22.64
N PRO A 87 10.34 19.78 21.87
CA PRO A 87 10.77 21.15 21.76
C PRO A 87 9.73 22.00 21.07
N GLU A 88 9.77 23.30 21.36
CA GLU A 88 8.95 24.27 20.66
C GLU A 88 9.33 24.28 19.17
N ILE A 89 8.37 23.92 18.32
CA ILE A 89 8.57 23.90 16.88
C ILE A 89 8.33 25.30 16.34
N SER A 90 9.41 25.98 15.99
CA SER A 90 9.34 27.21 15.20
C SER A 90 9.09 26.89 13.74
N TRP A 91 8.14 27.61 13.14
CA TRP A 91 7.73 27.41 11.76
C TRP A 91 7.97 28.65 10.92
N ASP A 92 8.43 28.44 9.70
CA ASP A 92 8.52 29.45 8.65
C ASP A 92 7.75 28.95 7.41
N THR A 93 7.08 29.86 6.70
CA THR A 93 6.23 29.50 5.57
C THR A 93 6.65 30.29 4.34
N LYS A 94 7.08 29.59 3.29
CA LYS A 94 7.53 30.24 2.04
C LYS A 94 6.45 31.08 1.36
N ASP A 95 5.21 30.65 1.45
CA ASP A 95 4.05 31.38 0.92
C ASP A 95 2.87 31.27 1.91
N PRO A 96 2.74 32.23 2.83
CA PRO A 96 1.64 32.30 3.80
C PRO A 96 0.27 32.50 3.17
N SER A 97 0.20 32.99 1.92
CA SER A 97 -1.07 33.20 1.21
C SER A 97 -1.70 31.89 0.77
N THR A 98 -0.90 30.86 0.50
CA THR A 98 -1.37 29.50 0.18
C THR A 98 -1.77 28.76 1.45
N ALA A 99 -0.88 28.64 2.44
CA ALA A 99 -1.17 28.06 3.74
C ALA A 99 -0.25 28.68 4.79
N GLN A 100 -0.67 28.68 6.06
CA GLN A 100 0.14 29.16 7.18
C GLN A 100 -0.03 28.20 8.35
N VAL A 101 1.00 28.06 9.17
CA VAL A 101 0.89 27.33 10.44
C VAL A 101 0.89 28.31 11.61
N THR A 102 -0.03 28.08 12.53
CA THR A 102 -0.19 28.92 13.73
C THR A 102 0.23 28.15 14.98
N LYS A 103 0.19 28.84 16.13
CA LYS A 103 0.43 28.25 17.45
C LYS A 103 -0.40 26.96 17.63
N GLY A 104 0.22 25.93 18.22
CA GLY A 104 -0.38 24.59 18.35
C GLY A 104 -0.23 23.69 17.12
N ASN A 105 0.70 24.01 16.20
CA ASN A 105 0.98 23.22 15.00
C ASN A 105 -0.22 23.06 14.04
N VAL A 106 -1.10 24.07 13.99
CA VAL A 106 -2.31 24.04 13.16
C VAL A 106 -2.01 24.67 11.81
N VAL A 107 -1.99 23.86 10.76
CA VAL A 107 -1.88 24.34 9.37
C VAL A 107 -3.24 24.78 8.88
N SER A 108 -3.37 26.04 8.49
CA SER A 108 -4.59 26.61 7.89
C SER A 108 -4.37 26.85 6.41
N ALA A 109 -5.20 26.23 5.56
CA ALA A 109 -5.18 26.40 4.12
C ALA A 109 -6.00 27.63 3.70
N ARG A 110 -5.40 28.52 2.92
CA ARG A 110 -5.98 29.82 2.54
C ARG A 110 -6.31 29.88 1.05
N LYS A 111 -5.30 29.74 0.18
CA LYS A 111 -5.44 29.81 -1.28
C LYS A 111 -4.95 28.53 -1.93
N ALA A 112 -5.59 28.12 -3.03
CA ALA A 112 -5.14 26.97 -3.81
C ALA A 112 -3.73 27.21 -4.37
N GLY A 113 -2.85 26.22 -4.23
CA GLY A 113 -1.44 26.35 -4.55
C GLY A 113 -0.60 25.26 -3.88
N LYS A 114 0.71 25.45 -3.92
CA LYS A 114 1.69 24.60 -3.25
C LYS A 114 2.63 25.51 -2.45
N THR A 115 2.75 25.28 -1.16
CA THR A 115 3.71 25.98 -0.30
C THR A 115 4.57 24.98 0.47
N THR A 116 5.66 25.46 1.05
CA THR A 116 6.52 24.67 1.93
C THR A 116 6.54 25.32 3.29
N LEU A 117 6.15 24.57 4.30
CA LEU A 117 6.42 24.92 5.69
C LEU A 117 7.78 24.36 6.04
N THR A 118 8.58 25.15 6.73
CA THR A 118 9.88 24.73 7.23
C THR A 118 9.89 24.84 8.74
N TRP A 119 10.50 23.87 9.39
CA TRP A 119 10.66 23.85 10.83
C TRP A 119 12.07 23.39 11.19
N ARG A 120 12.51 23.65 12.43
CA ARG A 120 13.82 23.22 12.91
C ARG A 120 13.66 22.19 14.02
N THR A 121 14.52 21.19 14.02
CA THR A 121 14.72 20.27 15.15
C THR A 121 15.58 20.94 16.23
N ASP A 122 15.72 20.30 17.39
CA ASP A 122 16.65 20.72 18.46
C ASP A 122 18.12 20.71 18.03
N SER A 123 18.43 19.99 16.95
CA SER A 123 19.75 19.99 16.33
C SER A 123 20.03 21.23 15.48
N GLY A 124 19.03 22.09 15.27
CA GLY A 124 19.07 23.19 14.31
C GLY A 124 18.85 22.75 12.86
N GLU A 125 18.59 21.46 12.60
CA GLU A 125 18.38 20.95 11.25
C GLU A 125 17.02 21.40 10.70
N LYS A 126 17.04 22.02 9.53
CA LYS A 126 15.86 22.51 8.83
C LYS A 126 15.16 21.37 8.11
N GLN A 127 13.89 21.15 8.43
CA GLN A 127 13.01 20.16 7.83
C GLN A 127 11.92 20.84 7.00
N ASN A 128 11.45 20.15 5.96
CA ASN A 128 10.45 20.66 5.04
C ASN A 128 9.17 19.80 5.06
N LEU A 129 8.02 20.46 5.12
CA LEU A 129 6.69 19.90 4.87
C LEU A 129 6.09 20.60 3.66
N THR A 130 5.80 19.85 2.60
CA THR A 130 5.07 20.39 1.44
C THR A 130 3.57 20.39 1.72
N VAL A 131 2.92 21.55 1.57
CA VAL A 131 1.46 21.68 1.70
C VAL A 131 0.88 21.93 0.31
N PHE A 132 0.02 21.03 -0.13
CA PHE A 132 -0.79 21.22 -1.33
C PHE A 132 -2.17 21.71 -0.90
N VAL A 133 -2.55 22.91 -1.31
CA VAL A 133 -3.89 23.43 -1.10
C VAL A 133 -4.64 23.35 -2.42
N ARG A 134 -5.78 22.67 -2.42
CA ARG A 134 -6.69 22.63 -3.56
C ARG A 134 -7.93 23.45 -3.25
N ARG A 135 -8.64 23.93 -4.28
CA ARG A 135 -9.99 24.46 -4.07
C ARG A 135 -10.86 23.34 -3.51
N LYS A 136 -11.73 23.68 -2.56
CA LYS A 136 -12.72 22.71 -2.07
C LYS A 136 -13.58 22.26 -3.25
N PRO A 137 -13.65 20.95 -3.55
CA PRO A 137 -14.52 20.49 -4.61
C PRO A 137 -15.96 20.82 -4.23
N THR A 138 -16.73 21.34 -5.19
CA THR A 138 -18.13 21.72 -5.00
C THR A 138 -19.03 20.49 -4.87
N LYS A 139 -18.57 19.31 -5.31
CA LYS A 139 -19.24 18.01 -5.18
C LYS A 139 -18.35 17.00 -4.44
N LYS A 140 -18.95 16.20 -3.56
CA LYS A 140 -18.27 15.08 -2.92
C LYS A 140 -18.37 13.87 -3.84
N VAL A 141 -17.25 13.30 -4.26
CA VAL A 141 -17.25 12.24 -5.28
C VAL A 141 -16.71 10.93 -4.68
N ILE A 142 -17.38 9.82 -4.96
CA ILE A 142 -16.89 8.46 -4.71
C ILE A 142 -16.67 7.77 -6.06
N TYR A 143 -15.52 7.11 -6.22
CA TYR A 143 -15.20 6.30 -7.39
C TYR A 143 -15.38 4.84 -7.03
N LEU A 144 -16.51 4.24 -7.42
CA LEU A 144 -16.71 2.81 -7.30
C LEU A 144 -15.92 2.10 -8.40
N THR A 145 -15.12 1.11 -8.00
CA THR A 145 -14.33 0.32 -8.94
C THR A 145 -14.58 -1.17 -8.72
N PHE A 146 -14.72 -1.92 -9.80
CA PHE A 146 -15.07 -3.32 -9.81
C PHE A 146 -13.98 -4.15 -10.49
N ASP A 147 -13.44 -5.14 -9.80
CA ASP A 147 -12.44 -6.07 -10.33
C ASP A 147 -13.07 -7.44 -10.65
N ASP A 148 -12.42 -8.20 -11.52
CA ASP A 148 -12.70 -9.60 -11.89
C ASP A 148 -13.90 -9.85 -12.80
N GLY A 149 -14.61 -8.81 -13.23
CA GLY A 149 -15.71 -8.90 -14.18
C GLY A 149 -15.30 -9.02 -15.66
N PRO A 150 -16.28 -9.02 -16.59
CA PRO A 150 -17.72 -8.94 -16.31
C PRO A 150 -18.30 -10.29 -15.83
N GLY A 151 -19.00 -10.28 -14.70
CA GLY A 151 -19.80 -11.42 -14.24
C GLY A 151 -21.18 -11.47 -14.90
N ALA A 152 -21.58 -12.63 -15.43
CA ALA A 152 -22.84 -12.80 -16.16
C ALA A 152 -24.10 -12.42 -15.35
N ARG A 153 -24.08 -12.61 -14.01
CA ARG A 153 -25.21 -12.27 -13.12
C ARG A 153 -25.02 -10.95 -12.40
N ASN A 154 -23.83 -10.72 -11.86
CA ASN A 154 -23.57 -9.58 -10.99
C ASN A 154 -23.47 -8.27 -11.77
N THR A 155 -22.70 -8.24 -12.86
CA THR A 155 -22.43 -7.00 -13.61
C THR A 155 -23.70 -6.40 -14.22
N PRO A 156 -24.62 -7.12 -14.90
CA PRO A 156 -25.85 -6.53 -15.41
C PRO A 156 -26.77 -5.95 -14.32
N ARG A 157 -26.77 -6.55 -13.13
CA ARG A 157 -27.54 -6.05 -11.97
C ARG A 157 -26.91 -4.80 -11.37
N LEU A 158 -25.57 -4.72 -11.34
CA LEU A 158 -24.85 -3.52 -10.95
C LEU A 158 -25.12 -2.38 -11.93
N LEU A 159 -25.08 -2.63 -13.24
CA LEU A 159 -25.39 -1.63 -14.27
C LEU A 159 -26.82 -1.07 -14.08
N ASN A 160 -27.81 -1.92 -13.80
CA ASN A 160 -29.17 -1.48 -13.49
C ASN A 160 -29.23 -0.59 -12.23
N LEU A 161 -28.49 -0.94 -11.18
CA LEU A 161 -28.41 -0.12 -9.97
C LEU A 161 -27.72 1.22 -10.26
N LEU A 162 -26.56 1.20 -10.91
CA LEU A 162 -25.81 2.40 -11.24
C LEU A 162 -26.66 3.38 -12.07
N LYS A 163 -27.36 2.89 -13.08
CA LYS A 163 -28.33 3.68 -13.87
C LYS A 163 -29.43 4.29 -12.99
N LYS A 164 -30.01 3.52 -12.06
CA LYS A 164 -31.06 4.00 -11.13
C LYS A 164 -30.59 5.17 -10.25
N TYR A 165 -29.32 5.20 -9.88
CA TYR A 165 -28.76 6.24 -9.02
C TYR A 165 -28.00 7.34 -9.79
N ASP A 166 -28.11 7.37 -11.13
CA ASP A 166 -27.30 8.24 -12.00
C ASP A 166 -25.80 8.19 -11.66
N ALA A 167 -25.32 6.99 -11.34
CA ALA A 167 -23.96 6.72 -10.91
C ALA A 167 -23.13 6.17 -12.07
N LYS A 168 -21.86 6.60 -12.16
CA LYS A 168 -20.85 5.96 -13.02
C LYS A 168 -19.80 5.25 -12.17
N ALA A 169 -19.16 4.24 -12.74
CA ALA A 169 -18.16 3.41 -12.10
C ALA A 169 -17.05 3.04 -13.08
N THR A 170 -16.02 2.36 -12.59
CA THR A 170 -14.94 1.80 -13.41
C THR A 170 -14.83 0.30 -13.22
N PHE A 171 -14.78 -0.45 -14.32
CA PHE A 171 -14.69 -1.91 -14.33
C PHE A 171 -13.30 -2.33 -14.83
N PHE A 172 -12.51 -2.98 -13.98
CA PHE A 172 -11.22 -3.59 -14.30
C PHE A 172 -11.44 -5.04 -14.68
N LEU A 173 -11.45 -5.31 -15.99
CA LEU A 173 -11.97 -6.56 -16.53
C LEU A 173 -10.89 -7.63 -16.68
N VAL A 174 -11.34 -8.89 -16.62
CA VAL A 174 -10.55 -10.09 -16.91
C VAL A 174 -10.87 -10.60 -18.31
N GLY A 175 -9.85 -10.82 -19.14
CA GLY A 175 -10.02 -11.10 -20.57
C GLY A 175 -10.76 -12.40 -20.89
N THR A 176 -10.65 -13.43 -20.05
CA THR A 176 -11.47 -14.64 -20.18
C THR A 176 -12.95 -14.35 -20.01
N GLU A 177 -13.31 -13.50 -19.04
CA GLU A 177 -14.70 -13.08 -18.81
C GLU A 177 -15.20 -12.15 -19.92
N VAL A 178 -14.35 -11.24 -20.41
CA VAL A 178 -14.65 -10.38 -21.57
C VAL A 178 -14.94 -11.21 -22.81
N SER A 179 -14.22 -12.32 -23.00
CA SER A 179 -14.43 -13.24 -24.12
C SER A 179 -15.76 -13.97 -24.02
N ALA A 180 -16.17 -14.32 -22.80
CA ALA A 180 -17.44 -15.00 -22.54
C ALA A 180 -18.64 -14.04 -22.65
N HIS A 181 -18.46 -12.77 -22.27
CA HIS A 181 -19.56 -11.79 -22.14
C HIS A 181 -19.26 -10.42 -22.77
N PRO A 182 -18.89 -10.35 -24.07
CA PRO A 182 -18.52 -9.08 -24.71
C PRO A 182 -19.69 -8.09 -24.81
N GLU A 183 -20.94 -8.58 -24.78
CA GLU A 183 -22.15 -7.76 -24.74
C GLU A 183 -22.29 -6.96 -23.44
N ILE A 184 -21.82 -7.51 -22.31
CA ILE A 184 -21.83 -6.80 -21.02
C ILE A 184 -20.82 -5.67 -21.08
N VAL A 185 -19.63 -5.90 -21.64
CA VAL A 185 -18.60 -4.86 -21.79
C VAL A 185 -19.06 -3.72 -22.71
N ARG A 186 -19.72 -4.04 -23.84
CA ARG A 186 -20.36 -3.03 -24.68
C ARG A 186 -21.38 -2.19 -23.91
N ARG A 187 -22.15 -2.83 -23.03
CA ARG A 187 -23.13 -2.16 -22.19
C ARG A 187 -22.46 -1.25 -21.15
N GLU A 188 -21.43 -1.72 -20.46
CA GLU A 188 -20.64 -0.92 -19.51
C GLU A 188 -20.17 0.38 -20.18
N PHE A 189 -19.54 0.24 -21.34
CA PHE A 189 -18.99 1.35 -22.10
C PHE A 189 -20.08 2.31 -22.60
N ARG A 190 -21.14 1.79 -23.24
CA ARG A 190 -22.26 2.60 -23.76
C ARG A 190 -23.00 3.36 -22.67
N GLU A 191 -23.09 2.80 -21.46
CA GLU A 191 -23.72 3.46 -20.31
C GLU A 191 -22.79 4.50 -19.65
N GLY A 192 -21.61 4.76 -20.20
CA GLY A 192 -20.69 5.81 -19.78
C GLY A 192 -19.83 5.42 -18.57
N HIS A 193 -19.61 4.13 -18.35
CA HIS A 193 -18.65 3.65 -17.37
C HIS A 193 -17.26 3.55 -18.00
N THR A 194 -16.22 3.68 -17.17
CA THR A 194 -14.86 3.44 -17.64
C THR A 194 -14.61 1.93 -17.70
N VAL A 195 -14.18 1.44 -18.86
CA VAL A 195 -13.69 0.08 -19.05
C VAL A 195 -12.16 0.08 -18.96
N ALA A 196 -11.61 -0.76 -18.08
CA ALA A 196 -10.19 -0.77 -17.72
C ALA A 196 -9.63 -2.20 -17.68
N ILE A 197 -8.30 -2.31 -17.71
CA ILE A 197 -7.61 -3.60 -17.81
C ILE A 197 -7.25 -4.12 -16.41
N HIS A 198 -7.70 -5.33 -16.05
CA HIS A 198 -7.10 -6.07 -14.94
C HIS A 198 -5.96 -6.97 -15.45
N THR A 199 -6.29 -7.91 -16.34
CA THR A 199 -5.41 -8.96 -16.89
C THR A 199 -6.24 -9.80 -17.88
N TYR A 200 -5.61 -10.56 -18.77
CA TYR A 200 -6.35 -11.53 -19.57
C TYR A 200 -6.71 -12.79 -18.79
N THR A 201 -5.73 -13.43 -18.15
CA THR A 201 -5.89 -14.77 -17.53
C THR A 201 -6.23 -14.75 -16.05
N HIS A 202 -5.90 -13.67 -15.33
CA HIS A 202 -5.94 -13.60 -13.86
C HIS A 202 -5.19 -14.73 -13.14
N ASN A 203 -4.24 -15.37 -13.83
CA ASN A 203 -3.39 -16.41 -13.24
C ASN A 203 -2.07 -15.80 -12.76
N TYR A 204 -1.97 -15.58 -11.45
CA TYR A 204 -0.82 -14.97 -10.79
C TYR A 204 0.52 -15.68 -11.11
N ASN A 205 0.53 -17.01 -11.20
CA ASN A 205 1.72 -17.79 -11.51
C ASN A 205 2.21 -17.57 -12.95
N GLN A 206 1.30 -17.23 -13.87
CA GLN A 206 1.64 -16.93 -15.26
C GLN A 206 2.02 -15.46 -15.42
N ILE A 207 1.16 -14.54 -15.00
CA ILE A 207 1.34 -13.11 -15.27
C ILE A 207 2.54 -12.50 -14.52
N TYR A 208 2.88 -13.02 -13.33
CA TYR A 208 4.00 -12.51 -12.55
C TYR A 208 5.30 -13.30 -12.67
N LYS A 209 5.33 -14.34 -13.53
CA LYS A 209 6.55 -15.10 -13.83
C LYS A 209 7.71 -14.20 -14.27
N ASN A 210 7.43 -13.25 -15.16
CA ASN A 210 8.36 -12.18 -15.55
C ASN A 210 7.58 -11.04 -16.23
N THR A 211 8.26 -9.92 -16.48
CA THR A 211 7.63 -8.73 -17.09
C THR A 211 7.08 -9.00 -18.49
N SER A 212 7.73 -9.86 -19.28
CA SER A 212 7.26 -10.20 -20.63
C SER A 212 5.98 -11.04 -20.58
N ALA A 213 5.84 -11.93 -19.60
CA ALA A 213 4.61 -12.69 -19.38
C ALA A 213 3.44 -11.76 -19.02
N PHE A 214 3.66 -10.80 -18.13
CA PHE A 214 2.67 -9.77 -17.81
C PHE A 214 2.21 -9.02 -19.07
N PHE A 215 3.14 -8.56 -19.92
CA PHE A 215 2.77 -7.76 -21.09
C PHE A 215 2.13 -8.58 -22.21
N ARG A 216 2.47 -9.86 -22.39
CA ARG A 216 1.72 -10.74 -23.31
C ARG A 216 0.26 -10.90 -22.90
N ASP A 217 0.03 -11.07 -21.59
CA ASP A 217 -1.31 -11.15 -21.02
C ASP A 217 -2.05 -9.80 -21.15
N PHE A 218 -1.40 -8.70 -20.78
CA PHE A 218 -1.93 -7.34 -20.88
C PHE A 218 -2.31 -6.93 -22.31
N ASP A 219 -1.42 -7.15 -23.28
CA ASP A 219 -1.64 -6.71 -24.67
C ASP A 219 -2.81 -7.50 -25.31
N ARG A 220 -3.06 -8.74 -24.86
CA ARG A 220 -4.20 -9.54 -25.34
C ARG A 220 -5.55 -8.94 -24.93
N ILE A 221 -5.71 -8.60 -23.65
CA ILE A 221 -6.95 -7.95 -23.18
C ILE A 221 -7.07 -6.52 -23.72
N GLU A 222 -5.97 -5.78 -23.84
CA GLU A 222 -6.03 -4.43 -24.39
C GLU A 222 -6.58 -4.40 -25.82
N LYS A 223 -6.09 -5.30 -26.69
CA LYS A 223 -6.62 -5.47 -28.05
C LYS A 223 -8.12 -5.77 -28.03
N GLN A 224 -8.53 -6.72 -27.20
CA GLN A 224 -9.93 -7.13 -27.09
C GLN A 224 -10.85 -5.99 -26.63
N LEU A 225 -10.47 -5.25 -25.58
CA LEU A 225 -11.26 -4.11 -25.10
C LEU A 225 -11.30 -2.97 -26.11
N THR A 226 -10.21 -2.75 -26.85
CA THR A 226 -10.16 -1.73 -27.91
C THR A 226 -11.09 -2.11 -29.07
N GLU A 227 -11.11 -3.38 -29.48
CA GLU A 227 -12.03 -3.88 -30.50
C GLU A 227 -13.50 -3.76 -30.09
N ILE A 228 -13.82 -4.03 -28.82
CA ILE A 228 -15.20 -3.97 -28.30
C ILE A 228 -15.70 -2.53 -28.14
N THR A 229 -14.85 -1.63 -27.65
CA THR A 229 -15.24 -0.26 -27.28
C THR A 229 -14.90 0.80 -28.33
N GLY A 230 -14.06 0.46 -29.30
CA GLY A 230 -13.48 1.41 -30.25
C GLY A 230 -12.47 2.38 -29.61
N GLN A 231 -12.15 2.22 -28.31
CA GLN A 231 -11.26 3.09 -27.57
C GLN A 231 -10.23 2.30 -26.79
N LYS A 232 -9.00 2.81 -26.77
CA LYS A 232 -7.92 2.20 -25.99
C LYS A 232 -8.17 2.46 -24.49
N PRO A 233 -8.15 1.42 -23.64
CA PRO A 233 -8.28 1.59 -22.19
C PRO A 233 -7.17 2.48 -21.62
N ARG A 234 -7.50 3.34 -20.66
CA ARG A 234 -6.52 4.25 -20.01
C ARG A 234 -5.93 3.70 -18.72
N PHE A 235 -6.70 2.88 -18.02
CA PHE A 235 -6.36 2.42 -16.67
C PHE A 235 -6.01 0.94 -16.64
N ASN A 236 -5.07 0.60 -15.77
CA ASN A 236 -4.79 -0.77 -15.37
C ASN A 236 -4.87 -0.88 -13.84
N ARG A 237 -5.38 -2.00 -13.34
CA ARG A 237 -5.15 -2.41 -11.95
C ARG A 237 -4.44 -3.75 -11.98
N MET A 238 -3.27 -3.82 -11.38
CA MET A 238 -2.52 -5.07 -11.31
C MET A 238 -3.24 -6.05 -10.37
N PRO A 239 -3.39 -7.34 -10.70
CA PRO A 239 -3.96 -8.33 -9.80
C PRO A 239 -3.26 -8.35 -8.44
N GLY A 240 -4.03 -8.18 -7.37
CA GLY A 240 -3.55 -8.05 -5.99
C GLY A 240 -3.01 -6.66 -5.61
N GLY A 241 -3.09 -5.68 -6.52
CA GLY A 241 -2.54 -4.34 -6.37
C GLY A 241 -1.09 -4.21 -6.87
N SER A 242 -0.68 -2.97 -7.12
CA SER A 242 0.64 -2.63 -7.70
C SER A 242 1.83 -3.05 -6.84
N ASN A 243 1.57 -3.38 -5.56
CA ASN A 243 2.51 -3.97 -4.64
C ASN A 243 1.86 -5.11 -3.84
N ASN A 244 1.93 -6.32 -4.39
CA ASN A 244 1.48 -7.54 -3.73
C ASN A 244 2.66 -8.46 -3.33
N ALA A 245 2.35 -9.53 -2.59
CA ALA A 245 3.33 -10.48 -2.09
C ALA A 245 3.86 -11.45 -3.19
N ILE A 246 3.14 -11.59 -4.30
CA ILE A 246 3.41 -12.59 -5.33
C ILE A 246 4.39 -12.04 -6.37
N VAL A 247 4.19 -10.80 -6.82
CA VAL A 247 5.11 -10.16 -7.77
C VAL A 247 6.40 -9.70 -7.08
N SER A 248 7.54 -10.00 -7.69
CA SER A 248 8.82 -9.50 -7.19
C SER A 248 8.86 -7.96 -7.25
N ARG A 249 9.53 -7.31 -6.28
CA ARG A 249 9.64 -5.84 -6.22
C ARG A 249 10.25 -5.25 -7.50
N LYS A 250 11.20 -5.96 -8.12
CA LYS A 250 11.84 -5.58 -9.39
C LYS A 250 10.82 -5.62 -10.54
N ASN A 251 10.03 -6.69 -10.63
CA ASN A 251 9.04 -6.85 -11.69
C ASN A 251 7.91 -5.82 -11.53
N ALA A 252 7.38 -5.62 -10.32
CA ALA A 252 6.34 -4.62 -10.04
C ALA A 252 6.75 -3.21 -10.49
N LYS A 253 7.94 -2.75 -10.07
CA LYS A 253 8.48 -1.44 -10.49
C LYS A 253 8.65 -1.34 -12.00
N THR A 254 9.12 -2.42 -12.63
CA THR A 254 9.38 -2.44 -14.08
C THR A 254 8.07 -2.39 -14.86
N ILE A 255 7.06 -3.18 -14.46
CA ILE A 255 5.71 -3.18 -15.03
C ILE A 255 5.10 -1.78 -14.93
N GLN A 256 5.06 -1.19 -13.73
CA GLN A 256 4.51 0.15 -13.52
C GLN A 256 5.21 1.22 -14.37
N ARG A 257 6.55 1.15 -14.50
CA ARG A 257 7.32 2.06 -15.35
C ARG A 257 6.96 1.91 -16.83
N ILE A 258 6.83 0.68 -17.32
CA ILE A 258 6.49 0.41 -18.73
C ILE A 258 5.04 0.83 -19.02
N LEU A 259 4.09 0.51 -18.13
CA LEU A 259 2.70 0.99 -18.25
C LEU A 259 2.64 2.50 -18.38
N ARG A 260 3.33 3.24 -17.49
CA ARG A 260 3.42 4.70 -17.56
C ARG A 260 4.03 5.20 -18.88
N LYS A 261 5.09 4.55 -19.38
CA LYS A 261 5.71 4.90 -20.68
C LYS A 261 4.75 4.67 -21.85
N LYS A 262 3.92 3.63 -21.78
CA LYS A 262 2.87 3.33 -22.77
C LYS A 262 1.61 4.20 -22.61
N GLY A 263 1.58 5.14 -21.66
CA GLY A 263 0.46 6.07 -21.45
C GLY A 263 -0.65 5.55 -20.53
N TYR A 264 -0.49 4.38 -19.90
CA TYR A 264 -1.48 3.83 -18.97
C TYR A 264 -1.25 4.33 -17.54
N VAL A 265 -2.35 4.43 -16.79
CA VAL A 265 -2.34 4.72 -15.36
C VAL A 265 -2.60 3.45 -14.58
N CYS A 266 -1.60 2.97 -13.84
CA CYS A 266 -1.81 1.89 -12.87
C CYS A 266 -2.50 2.48 -11.61
N MET A 267 -3.71 2.01 -11.30
CA MET A 267 -4.58 2.54 -10.24
C MET A 267 -4.98 1.44 -9.25
N ASP A 268 -4.53 1.57 -8.01
CA ASP A 268 -4.98 0.76 -6.88
C ASP A 268 -6.26 1.35 -6.26
N TRP A 269 -6.45 1.21 -4.96
CA TRP A 269 -7.60 1.71 -4.19
C TRP A 269 -7.14 2.30 -2.86
N ASN A 270 -7.99 3.12 -2.24
CA ASN A 270 -7.75 3.66 -0.89
C ASN A 270 -8.95 3.45 0.06
N ALA A 271 -10.01 2.82 -0.43
CA ALA A 271 -11.16 2.35 0.32
C ALA A 271 -11.58 0.97 -0.23
N ALA A 272 -12.27 0.15 0.57
CA ALA A 272 -12.69 -1.18 0.17
C ALA A 272 -13.90 -1.66 0.99
N THR A 273 -14.66 -2.61 0.46
CA THR A 273 -15.76 -3.32 1.16
C THR A 273 -15.30 -4.59 1.87
N ASN A 274 -14.04 -4.99 1.66
CA ASN A 274 -13.44 -6.23 2.16
C ASN A 274 -14.11 -7.50 1.61
N ASP A 275 -14.62 -7.44 0.37
CA ASP A 275 -15.19 -8.59 -0.34
C ASP A 275 -14.16 -9.55 -0.93
N ALA A 276 -12.88 -9.20 -0.84
CA ALA A 276 -11.73 -9.98 -1.33
C ALA A 276 -11.14 -10.94 -0.30
N VAL A 277 -11.51 -10.84 0.99
CA VAL A 277 -10.93 -11.70 2.01
C VAL A 277 -11.59 -13.07 2.05
N GLY A 278 -10.84 -14.10 2.46
CA GLY A 278 -11.36 -15.47 2.62
C GLY A 278 -12.38 -15.65 3.76
N ILE A 279 -12.84 -14.56 4.39
CA ILE A 279 -13.84 -14.59 5.47
C ILE A 279 -15.21 -14.26 4.87
N ALA A 280 -16.19 -15.12 5.11
CA ALA A 280 -17.56 -14.95 4.62
C ALA A 280 -18.38 -13.93 5.45
N TYR A 281 -18.02 -12.65 5.40
CA TYR A 281 -18.75 -11.59 6.11
C TYR A 281 -20.23 -11.47 5.70
N SER A 282 -21.10 -11.07 6.62
CA SER A 282 -22.47 -10.66 6.29
C SER A 282 -22.48 -9.38 5.46
N THR A 283 -23.53 -9.19 4.64
CA THR A 283 -23.75 -7.97 3.84
C THR A 283 -23.62 -6.70 4.70
N ASP A 284 -24.21 -6.69 5.91
CA ASP A 284 -24.16 -5.52 6.79
C ASP A 284 -22.77 -5.25 7.36
N THR A 285 -21.98 -6.29 7.58
CA THR A 285 -20.58 -6.12 8.02
C THR A 285 -19.74 -5.52 6.90
N MET A 286 -19.91 -5.99 5.66
CA MET A 286 -19.25 -5.41 4.49
C MET A 286 -19.66 -3.96 4.24
N VAL A 287 -20.94 -3.62 4.41
CA VAL A 287 -21.44 -2.25 4.30
C VAL A 287 -20.82 -1.35 5.37
N ARG A 288 -20.82 -1.77 6.64
CA ARG A 288 -20.19 -1.01 7.73
C ARG A 288 -18.71 -0.79 7.48
N TYR A 289 -18.00 -1.83 7.03
CA TYR A 289 -16.59 -1.71 6.70
C TYR A 289 -16.37 -0.77 5.51
N GLY A 290 -17.15 -0.90 4.45
CA GLY A 290 -17.14 -0.02 3.29
C GLY A 290 -17.35 1.44 3.67
N MET A 291 -18.38 1.74 4.46
CA MET A 291 -18.63 3.10 4.95
C MET A 291 -17.49 3.62 5.81
N LYS A 292 -16.92 2.78 6.70
CA LYS A 292 -15.77 3.15 7.52
C LYS A 292 -14.55 3.49 6.67
N SER A 293 -14.24 2.67 5.66
CA SER A 293 -13.07 2.90 4.78
C SER A 293 -13.26 4.10 3.87
N ILE A 294 -14.45 4.29 3.29
CA ILE A 294 -14.82 5.45 2.47
C ILE A 294 -14.68 6.75 3.27
N ASN A 295 -15.19 6.78 4.51
CA ASN A 295 -15.13 7.99 5.35
C ASN A 295 -13.73 8.29 5.89
N ALA A 296 -12.80 7.34 5.82
CA ALA A 296 -11.41 7.52 6.27
C ALA A 296 -10.53 8.27 5.24
N VAL A 297 -11.03 8.47 4.01
CA VAL A 297 -10.28 9.10 2.93
C VAL A 297 -11.08 10.23 2.29
N ARG A 298 -10.37 11.21 1.72
CA ARG A 298 -10.99 12.43 1.16
C ARG A 298 -11.60 12.21 -0.22
N THR A 299 -10.95 11.35 -1.01
CA THR A 299 -11.37 11.01 -2.38
C THR A 299 -11.34 9.49 -2.48
N PRO A 300 -12.46 8.82 -2.17
CA PRO A 300 -12.53 7.37 -2.10
C PRO A 300 -12.51 6.75 -3.50
N ILE A 301 -11.51 5.91 -3.76
CA ILE A 301 -11.46 4.94 -4.85
C ILE A 301 -11.67 3.58 -4.19
N VAL A 302 -12.88 3.03 -4.37
CA VAL A 302 -13.40 1.90 -3.61
C VAL A 302 -13.17 0.62 -4.39
N LEU A 303 -12.41 -0.32 -3.84
CA LEU A 303 -12.29 -1.68 -4.37
C LEU A 303 -13.51 -2.52 -3.98
N ILE A 304 -14.13 -3.10 -5.00
CA ILE A 304 -15.22 -4.08 -4.97
C ILE A 304 -14.96 -5.08 -6.12
N HIS A 305 -15.54 -6.27 -6.09
CA HIS A 305 -15.42 -7.28 -7.14
C HIS A 305 -16.80 -7.63 -7.68
N ASP A 306 -16.95 -7.67 -9.00
CA ASP A 306 -18.23 -7.97 -9.67
C ASP A 306 -18.27 -9.35 -10.35
N SER A 307 -17.24 -10.18 -10.17
CA SER A 307 -17.32 -11.59 -10.57
C SER A 307 -18.49 -12.31 -9.90
N ASP A 308 -19.04 -13.32 -10.58
CA ASP A 308 -20.25 -14.03 -10.16
C ASP A 308 -20.09 -14.85 -8.87
N MET A 309 -18.84 -15.06 -8.42
CA MET A 309 -18.52 -15.64 -7.11
C MET A 309 -18.86 -14.71 -5.95
N LYS A 310 -18.98 -13.40 -6.20
CA LYS A 310 -19.20 -12.36 -5.18
C LYS A 310 -20.69 -12.12 -4.97
N THR A 311 -21.36 -13.10 -4.39
CA THR A 311 -22.85 -13.12 -4.27
C THR A 311 -23.44 -11.95 -3.47
N LYS A 312 -22.62 -11.27 -2.65
CA LYS A 312 -23.04 -10.14 -1.80
C LYS A 312 -22.74 -8.76 -2.40
N THR A 313 -22.06 -8.67 -3.55
CA THR A 313 -21.66 -7.38 -4.13
C THR A 313 -22.85 -6.48 -4.42
N VAL A 314 -23.87 -7.00 -5.11
CA VAL A 314 -25.07 -6.22 -5.50
C VAL A 314 -25.77 -5.58 -4.28
N PRO A 315 -26.14 -6.32 -3.21
CA PRO A 315 -26.79 -5.69 -2.06
C PRO A 315 -25.87 -4.75 -1.27
N VAL A 316 -24.56 -4.99 -1.22
CA VAL A 316 -23.60 -4.06 -0.60
C VAL A 316 -23.57 -2.74 -1.37
N VAL A 317 -23.40 -2.79 -2.69
CA VAL A 317 -23.36 -1.60 -3.55
C VAL A 317 -24.67 -0.82 -3.46
N LYS A 318 -25.83 -1.50 -3.46
CA LYS A 318 -27.13 -0.84 -3.27
C LYS A 318 -27.16 0.01 -1.99
N LYS A 319 -26.73 -0.55 -0.85
CA LYS A 319 -26.72 0.17 0.44
C LYS A 319 -25.72 1.35 0.44
N LEU A 320 -24.58 1.22 -0.24
CA LEU A 320 -23.63 2.33 -0.38
C LEU A 320 -24.20 3.46 -1.25
N LEU A 321 -24.79 3.13 -2.40
CA LEU A 321 -25.46 4.10 -3.28
C LEU A 321 -26.57 4.84 -2.53
N GLU A 322 -27.47 4.11 -1.85
CA GLU A 322 -28.55 4.69 -1.05
C GLU A 322 -28.04 5.66 0.02
N HIS A 323 -26.99 5.28 0.75
CA HIS A 323 -26.45 6.07 1.85
C HIS A 323 -25.77 7.35 1.39
N TYR A 324 -24.89 7.25 0.40
CA TYR A 324 -24.05 8.38 -0.01
C TYR A 324 -24.78 9.34 -0.95
N THR A 325 -25.73 8.86 -1.76
CA THR A 325 -26.63 9.73 -2.54
C THR A 325 -27.42 10.65 -1.60
N LYS A 326 -27.99 10.11 -0.52
CA LYS A 326 -28.70 10.91 0.51
C LYS A 326 -27.82 11.96 1.19
N LYS A 327 -26.49 11.78 1.17
CA LYS A 327 -25.51 12.72 1.72
C LYS A 327 -24.94 13.70 0.69
N GLY A 328 -25.50 13.72 -0.52
CA GLY A 328 -25.10 14.61 -1.60
C GLY A 328 -23.77 14.23 -2.26
N TYR A 329 -23.37 12.95 -2.20
CA TYR A 329 -22.24 12.46 -2.99
C TYR A 329 -22.68 12.11 -4.41
N SER A 330 -21.84 12.43 -5.39
CA SER A 330 -21.91 11.85 -6.73
C SER A 330 -21.01 10.62 -6.84
N PHE A 331 -21.31 9.77 -7.81
CA PHE A 331 -20.51 8.60 -8.15
C PHE A 331 -20.01 8.74 -9.58
N GLU A 332 -18.70 8.81 -9.73
CA GLU A 332 -18.06 9.07 -11.02
C GLU A 332 -17.08 7.96 -11.38
N ALA A 333 -16.86 7.77 -12.67
CA ALA A 333 -15.84 6.87 -13.18
C ALA A 333 -14.46 7.52 -13.11
N LEU A 334 -13.39 6.72 -13.12
CA LEU A 334 -12.00 7.19 -13.00
C LEU A 334 -11.56 8.15 -14.12
N ASP A 335 -12.26 8.19 -15.26
CA ASP A 335 -11.99 9.21 -16.28
C ASP A 335 -12.16 10.64 -15.76
N MET A 336 -13.02 10.84 -14.75
CA MET A 336 -13.26 12.13 -14.08
C MET A 336 -12.27 12.40 -12.92
N TYR A 337 -11.40 11.44 -12.59
CA TYR A 337 -10.46 11.58 -11.49
C TYR A 337 -9.22 12.42 -11.90
N HIS A 338 -9.04 13.56 -11.24
CA HIS A 338 -7.90 14.48 -11.46
C HIS A 338 -6.86 14.49 -10.31
N GLY A 339 -6.87 13.45 -9.48
CA GLY A 339 -5.85 13.26 -8.43
C GLY A 339 -4.63 12.48 -8.94
N PRO A 340 -3.57 12.37 -8.12
CA PRO A 340 -2.46 11.49 -8.44
C PRO A 340 -2.93 10.03 -8.45
N ALA A 341 -2.31 9.20 -9.30
CA ALA A 341 -2.55 7.76 -9.29
C ALA A 341 -2.31 7.19 -7.88
N ILE A 342 -3.25 6.37 -7.41
CA ILE A 342 -3.11 5.64 -6.15
C ILE A 342 -2.32 4.39 -6.46
N GLN A 343 -1.12 4.28 -5.89
CA GLN A 343 -0.25 3.12 -6.05
C GLN A 343 0.35 2.76 -4.70
N PHE A 344 0.24 1.49 -4.33
CA PHE A 344 0.88 0.95 -3.14
C PHE A 344 2.40 0.93 -3.34
N THR A 345 3.10 1.71 -2.53
CA THR A 345 4.56 1.69 -2.49
C THR A 345 5.04 0.67 -1.47
N LYS A 346 6.04 -0.12 -1.84
CA LYS A 346 6.74 -1.05 -0.95
C LYS A 346 7.91 -0.37 -0.25
#